data_AF-G0HKT5-F1
#
_entry.id   AF-G0HKT5-F1
#
_cell.length_a   1.000
_cell.length_b   1.000
_cell.length_c   1.000
_cell.angle_alpha   90.00
_cell.angle_beta   90.00
_cell.angle_gamma   90.00
#
_symmetry.space_group_name_H-M   'P 1'
#
loop_
_entity.id
_entity.type
_entity.pdbx_description
1 polymer ?
#
loop_
_entity_poly.entity_id
_entity_poly.type
_entity_poly.pdbx_seq_one_letter_code
_entity_poly.pdbx_strand_id
1 'polypeptide(L)' 'MISMGTNLLGLGILVAVGIIFLSRILDLLKDYAGVIVALVGLAMIFAPEFLMSQSLIVGVFLVIAGIALATS' A
#
# COMPACT_ATOMS: atom_id res chain seq x y z
N MET A 1 21.02 -26.84 28.97
CA MET A 1 19.61 -26.92 28.52
C MET A 1 18.80 -25.63 28.72
N ILE A 2 19.25 -24.64 29.52
CA ILE A 2 18.57 -23.33 29.68
C ILE A 2 18.56 -22.49 28.38
N SER A 3 19.49 -22.73 27.46
CA SER A 3 19.66 -21.95 26.22
C SER A 3 18.60 -22.17 25.12
N MET A 4 17.90 -23.31 25.06
CA MET A 4 16.86 -23.51 24.03
C MET A 4 15.53 -22.83 24.38
N GLY A 5 15.19 -22.72 25.68
CA GLY A 5 13.97 -22.06 26.14
C GLY A 5 13.98 -20.54 25.95
N THR A 6 15.13 -19.89 26.17
CA THR A 6 15.31 -18.44 25.93
C THR A 6 15.30 -18.07 24.45
N ASN A 7 15.80 -18.94 23.56
CA ASN A 7 15.74 -18.72 22.11
C ASN A 7 14.30 -18.77 21.57
N LEU A 8 13.45 -19.65 22.12
CA LEU A 8 12.04 -19.73 21.74
C LEU A 8 11.24 -18.52 22.25
N LEU A 9 11.53 -18.02 23.45
CA LEU A 9 10.94 -16.77 23.96
C LEU A 9 11.40 -15.54 23.17
N GLY A 10 12.68 -15.47 22.82
CA GLY A 10 13.24 -14.38 22.01
C GLY A 10 12.65 -14.35 20.59
N LEU A 11 12.49 -15.51 19.96
CA LEU A 11 11.80 -15.63 18.67
C LEU A 11 10.32 -15.25 18.78
N GLY A 12 9.63 -15.67 19.84
CA GLY A 12 8.23 -15.29 20.08
C GLY A 12 8.04 -13.78 20.20
N ILE A 13 8.92 -13.09 20.92
CA ILE A 13 8.90 -11.62 21.04
C ILE A 13 9.20 -10.95 19.69
N LEU A 14 10.21 -11.43 18.96
CA LEU A 14 10.56 -10.92 17.62
C LEU A 14 9.39 -11.03 16.64
N VAL A 15 8.71 -12.18 16.63
CA VAL A 15 7.53 -12.41 15.78
C VAL A 15 6.37 -11.51 16.21
N ALA A 16 6.10 -11.36 17.51
CA ALA A 16 5.05 -10.48 18.01
C ALA A 16 5.29 -9.01 17.61
N VAL A 17 6.52 -8.51 17.76
CA VAL A 17 6.89 -7.16 17.31
C VAL A 17 6.75 -7.04 15.79
N GLY A 18 7.21 -8.04 15.03
CA GLY A 18 7.07 -8.07 13.58
C GLY A 18 5.61 -7.97 13.12
N ILE A 19 4.70 -8.68 13.77
CA ILE A 19 3.25 -8.63 13.47
C ILE A 19 2.67 -7.26 13.76
N ILE A 20 3.02 -6.63 14.89
CA ILE A 20 2.54 -5.28 15.24
C ILE A 20 3.00 -4.23 14.23
N PHE A 21 4.27 -4.32 13.79
CA PHE A 21 4.77 -3.42 12.75
C PHE A 21 4.08 -3.67 11.41
N LEU A 22 3.88 -4.93 11.04
CA LEU A 22 3.21 -5.29 9.80
C LEU A 22 1.75 -4.81 9.79
N SER A 23 1.01 -4.99 10.88
CA SER A 23 -0.38 -4.51 10.97
C SER A 23 -0.45 -3.00 10.79
N ARG A 24 0.49 -2.26 11.42
CA ARG A 24 0.56 -0.81 11.29
C ARG A 24 0.90 -0.34 9.88
N ILE A 25 1.79 -1.04 9.18
CA ILE A 25 2.09 -0.77 7.76
C ILE A 25 0.87 -1.04 6.88
N LEU A 26 0.17 -2.15 7.12
CA LEU A 26 -1.02 -2.50 6.36
C LEU A 26 -2.16 -1.49 6.59
N ASP A 27 -2.33 -0.99 7.80
CA ASP A 27 -3.33 0.04 8.11
C ASP A 27 -2.96 1.36 7.42
N LEU A 28 -1.69 1.79 7.46
CA LEU A 28 -1.23 2.95 6.68
C LEU A 28 -1.47 2.74 5.18
N LEU A 29 -1.17 1.56 4.64
CA LEU A 29 -1.41 1.28 3.21
C LEU A 29 -2.90 1.33 2.85
N LYS A 30 -3.79 0.93 3.75
CA LYS A 30 -5.24 1.08 3.54
C LYS A 30 -5.67 2.54 3.58
N ASP A 31 -5.20 3.30 4.57
CA ASP A 31 -5.51 4.72 4.71
C ASP A 31 -5.02 5.54 3.50
N TYR A 32 -3.87 5.16 2.93
CA TYR A 32 -3.29 5.81 1.76
C TYR A 32 -3.64 5.13 0.42
N ALA A 33 -4.43 4.05 0.40
CA ALA A 33 -4.74 3.31 -0.82
C ALA A 33 -5.39 4.20 -1.88
N GLY A 34 -6.37 5.02 -1.48
CA GLY A 34 -7.04 5.96 -2.37
C GLY A 34 -6.08 7.00 -2.97
N VAL A 35 -5.17 7.53 -2.16
CA VAL A 35 -4.14 8.49 -2.59
C VAL A 35 -3.17 7.86 -3.60
N ILE A 36 -2.72 6.62 -3.33
CA ILE A 36 -1.84 5.88 -4.23
C ILE A 36 -2.53 5.62 -5.57
N VAL A 37 -3.78 5.18 -5.56
CA VAL A 37 -4.58 4.94 -6.77
C VAL A 37 -4.74 6.23 -7.58
N ALA A 38 -5.01 7.36 -6.92
CA ALA A 38 -5.11 8.65 -7.58
C ALA A 38 -3.80 9.09 -8.23
N LEU A 39 -2.66 8.88 -7.56
CA LEU A 39 -1.33 9.18 -8.11
C LEU A 39 -0.98 8.31 -9.33
N VAL A 40 -1.34 7.03 -9.31
CA VAL A 40 -1.17 6.14 -10.47
C VAL A 40 -2.01 6.61 -11.66
N GLY A 41 -3.28 6.97 -11.41
CA GLY A 41 -4.14 7.53 -12.44
C GLY A 41 -3.57 8.82 -13.05
N LEU A 42 -3.03 9.69 -12.20
CA LEU A 42 -2.37 10.93 -12.63
C LEU A 42 -1.14 10.65 -13.48
N ALA A 43 -0.29 9.70 -13.07
CA ALA A 43 0.88 9.29 -13.85
C ALA A 43 0.50 8.73 -15.23
N MET A 44 -0.63 8.03 -15.34
CA MET A 44 -1.15 7.53 -16.62
C MET A 44 -1.69 8.63 -17.54
N ILE A 45 -2.16 9.76 -16.99
CA ILE A 45 -2.59 10.95 -17.75
C ILE A 45 -1.36 11.66 -18.34
N PHE A 46 -0.27 11.77 -17.58
CA PHE A 46 0.97 12.41 -18.03
C PHE A 46 1.96 11.46 -18.71
N ALA A 47 1.57 10.20 -18.92
CA ALA A 47 2.41 9.22 -19.60
C ALA A 47 2.62 9.61 -21.08
N PRO A 48 3.81 9.37 -21.65
CA PRO A 48 4.16 9.81 -23.01
C PRO A 48 3.19 9.30 -24.09
N GLU A 49 3.00 10.13 -25.13
CA GLU A 49 1.93 10.05 -26.15
C GLU A 49 1.75 8.69 -26.84
N PHE A 50 2.78 7.84 -26.90
CA PHE A 50 2.68 6.51 -27.50
C PHE A 50 1.78 5.52 -26.71
N LEU A 51 1.34 5.88 -25.49
CA LEU A 51 0.40 5.11 -24.66
C LEU A 51 -1.01 5.75 -24.57
N MET A 52 -1.19 6.97 -25.10
CA MET A 52 -2.25 7.89 -24.66
C MET A 52 -3.68 7.60 -25.12
N SER A 53 -3.89 6.93 -26.26
CA SER A 53 -5.25 6.82 -26.83
C SER A 53 -6.20 5.94 -25.99
N GLN A 54 -5.65 5.04 -25.15
CA GLN A 54 -6.42 4.24 -24.18
C GLN A 54 -6.06 4.56 -22.73
N SER A 55 -4.86 5.10 -22.45
CA SER A 55 -4.42 5.37 -21.07
C SER A 55 -5.08 6.59 -20.43
N LEU A 56 -5.54 7.57 -21.22
CA LEU A 56 -6.09 8.82 -20.68
C LEU A 56 -7.44 8.62 -19.98
N ILE A 57 -8.36 7.87 -20.61
CA ILE A 57 -9.67 7.56 -19.99
C ILE A 57 -9.47 6.73 -18.72
N VAL A 58 -8.62 5.70 -18.78
CA VAL A 58 -8.29 4.85 -17.62
C VAL A 58 -7.64 5.68 -16.51
N GLY A 59 -6.71 6.57 -16.85
CA GLY A 59 -6.05 7.47 -15.89
C GLY A 59 -7.04 8.38 -15.18
N VAL A 60 -7.95 9.02 -15.92
CA VAL A 60 -9.02 9.87 -15.35
C VAL A 60 -9.93 9.07 -14.42
N PHE A 61 -10.35 7.87 -14.82
CA PHE A 61 -11.16 6.98 -13.96
C PHE A 61 -10.43 6.60 -12.67
N LEU A 62 -9.14 6.28 -12.74
CA LEU A 62 -8.32 5.95 -11.58
C LEU A 62 -8.15 7.14 -10.63
N VAL A 63 -8.00 8.36 -11.17
CA VAL A 63 -7.97 9.58 -10.34
C VAL A 63 -9.28 9.76 -9.57
N ILE A 64 -10.42 9.66 -10.25
CA ILE A 64 -11.74 9.82 -9.62
C ILE A 64 -11.98 8.72 -8.58
N ALA A 65 -11.69 7.46 -8.92
CA ALA A 65 -11.83 6.33 -8.00
C ALA A 65 -10.92 6.46 -6.77
N GLY A 66 -9.68 6.89 -6.97
CA GLY A 66 -8.73 7.10 -5.87
C GLY A 66 -9.15 8.23 -4.94
N ILE A 67 -9.63 9.36 -5.47
CA ILE A 67 -10.17 10.47 -4.67
C ILE A 67 -11.41 10.03 -3.89
N ALA A 68 -12.36 9.37 -4.55
CA ALA A 68 -13.58 8.88 -3.90
C ALA A 68 -13.25 7.94 -2.73
N LEU A 69 -12.32 7.01 -2.93
CA LEU A 69 -11.86 6.06 -1.91
C LEU A 69 -11.08 6.75 -0.78
N ALA A 70 -10.34 7.82 -1.07
CA ALA A 70 -9.63 8.60 -0.05
C ALA A 70 -10.56 9.46 0.82
N THR A 71 -11.79 9.73 0.35
CA THR A 71 -12.78 10.58 1.04
C THR A 71 -13.90 9.82 1.76
N SER A 72 -14.00 8.50 1.60
CA SER A 72 -15.02 7.62 2.21
C SER A 72 -14.51 6.95 3.49
#